data_AF-A0A1G6BKE4-F1
#
_entry.id   AF-A0A1G6BKE4-F1
#
_cell.length_a   1.000
_cell.length_b   1.000
_cell.length_c   1.000
_cell.angle_alpha   90.00
_cell.angle_beta   90.00
_cell.angle_gamma   90.00
#
_symmetry.space_group_name_H-M   'P 1'
#
loop_
_entity.id
_entity.type
_entity.pdbx_description
1 polymer ?
#
loop_
_entity_poly.entity_id
_entity_poly.type
_entity_poly.pdbx_seq_one_letter_code
_entity_poly.pdbx_strand_id
1 'polypeptide(L)'
;MNDRSMGRADLVTGAVLFALSVAVVAGAWNMDRLEARRIHPLSAPGFTPGLLGLALGVASVLLIVQAVRRGGATGWSGAFDRESWFSPATLRLFGALALCLIYALGLVGRMPYWLATFLFVTSFIAVFEWNEGGSRWVRLAWAIGIGLGIGLFVSYVFSELFLVRLP
;
A
#
# COMPACT_ATOMS: atom_id res chain seq x y z
N MET A 1 10.31 15.54 20.44
CA MET A 1 11.15 14.99 19.35
C MET A 1 12.02 16.12 18.84
N ASN A 2 13.33 15.92 18.68
CA ASN A 2 14.25 16.94 18.17
C ASN A 2 14.24 16.91 16.63
N ASP A 3 14.34 18.06 15.95
CA ASP A 3 14.29 18.15 14.48
C ASP A 3 15.26 17.21 13.77
N ARG A 4 16.41 16.92 14.40
CA ARG A 4 17.42 15.98 13.86
C ARG A 4 16.96 14.52 13.88
N SER A 5 16.19 14.08 14.87
CA SER A 5 15.69 12.69 14.91
C SER A 5 14.60 12.47 13.87
N MET A 6 13.76 13.49 13.63
CA MET A 6 12.77 13.49 12.55
C MET A 6 13.45 13.44 11.17
N GLY A 7 14.49 14.26 10.95
CA GLY A 7 15.28 14.21 9.72
C GLY A 7 15.95 12.86 9.46
N ARG A 8 16.26 12.05 10.49
CA ARG A 8 16.81 10.69 10.29
C ARG A 8 15.75 9.68 9.86
N ALA A 9 14.59 9.70 10.52
CA ALA A 9 13.48 8.83 10.16
C ALA A 9 13.01 9.11 8.72
N ASP A 10 12.97 10.37 8.31
CA ASP A 10 12.64 10.79 6.95
C ASP A 10 13.67 10.28 5.93
N LEU A 11 14.97 10.27 6.28
CA LEU A 11 16.03 9.70 5.42
C LEU A 11 15.85 8.20 5.22
N VAL A 12 15.64 7.44 6.30
CA VAL A 12 15.45 5.99 6.21
C VAL A 12 14.19 5.67 5.42
N THR A 13 13.09 6.38 5.69
CA THR A 13 11.82 6.20 4.97
C THR A 13 11.99 6.52 3.49
N GLY A 14 12.62 7.65 3.16
CA GLY A 14 12.91 8.04 1.79
C GLY A 14 13.80 7.01 1.07
N ALA A 15 14.83 6.47 1.73
CA ALA A 15 15.70 5.44 1.15
C ALA A 15 14.96 4.13 0.87
N VAL A 16 14.12 3.66 1.81
CA VAL A 16 13.30 2.45 1.64
C VAL A 16 12.28 2.64 0.51
N LEU A 17 11.60 3.78 0.48
CA LEU A 17 10.63 4.09 -0.58
C LEU A 17 11.29 4.26 -1.95
N PHE A 18 12.51 4.82 -1.99
CA PHE A 18 13.28 4.91 -3.23
C PHE A 18 13.67 3.51 -3.74
N ALA A 19 14.14 2.63 -2.87
CA ALA A 19 14.43 1.24 -3.25
C ALA A 19 13.17 0.51 -3.75
N LEU A 20 12.03 0.71 -3.08
CA LEU A 20 10.73 0.17 -3.52
C LEU A 20 10.32 0.73 -4.89
N SER A 21 10.46 2.04 -5.12
CA SER A 21 10.19 2.70 -6.39
C SER A 21 11.03 2.09 -7.52
N VAL A 22 12.33 1.91 -7.30
CA VAL A 22 13.22 1.25 -8.28
C VAL A 22 12.75 -0.17 -8.58
N ALA A 23 12.38 -0.95 -7.56
CA ALA A 23 11.86 -2.29 -7.75
C ALA A 23 10.55 -2.32 -8.56
N VAL A 24 9.64 -1.38 -8.31
CA VAL A 24 8.37 -1.24 -9.06
C VAL A 24 8.64 -0.86 -10.52
N VAL A 25 9.53 0.11 -10.76
CA VAL A 25 9.88 0.53 -12.13
C VAL A 25 10.57 -0.60 -12.89
N ALA A 26 11.48 -1.33 -12.24
CA ALA A 26 12.14 -2.49 -12.83
C ALA A 26 11.13 -3.61 -13.14
N GLY A 27 10.20 -3.89 -12.22
CA GLY A 27 9.13 -4.85 -12.43
C GLY A 27 8.23 -4.46 -13.60
N ALA A 28 7.82 -3.19 -13.67
CA ALA A 28 7.04 -2.63 -14.77
C ALA A 28 7.79 -2.71 -16.12
N TRP A 29 9.11 -2.49 -16.12
CA TRP A 29 9.94 -2.56 -17.31
C TRP A 29 10.05 -3.97 -17.88
N ASN A 30 10.07 -4.97 -17.00
CA ASN A 30 10.14 -6.39 -17.35
C ASN A 30 8.80 -7.00 -17.77
N MET A 31 7.69 -6.25 -17.70
CA MET A 31 6.40 -6.72 -18.18
C MET A 31 6.32 -6.66 -19.71
N ASP A 32 5.63 -7.65 -20.29
CA ASP A 32 5.42 -7.73 -21.73
C ASP A 32 4.66 -6.50 -22.24
N ARG A 33 5.22 -5.86 -23.28
CA ARG A 33 4.62 -4.69 -23.93
C ARG A 33 3.53 -5.08 -24.93
N LEU A 34 3.32 -6.39 -25.12
CA LEU A 34 2.34 -6.99 -26.04
C LEU A 34 2.40 -6.39 -27.47
N GLU A 35 3.57 -5.94 -27.89
CA GLU A 35 3.80 -5.25 -29.18
C GLU A 35 3.47 -6.15 -30.36
N ALA A 36 3.67 -7.47 -30.21
CA ALA A 36 3.27 -8.50 -31.17
C ALA A 36 1.76 -8.50 -31.48
N ARG A 37 0.91 -7.93 -30.60
CA ARG A 37 -0.53 -7.79 -30.81
C ARG A 37 -0.94 -6.43 -31.40
N ARG A 38 0.02 -5.58 -31.79
CA ARG A 38 -0.21 -4.22 -32.37
C ARG A 38 -1.11 -3.34 -31.48
N ILE A 39 -1.03 -3.53 -30.16
CA ILE A 39 -1.79 -2.76 -29.17
C ILE A 39 -1.08 -1.42 -28.91
N HIS A 40 -1.86 -0.38 -28.58
CA HIS A 40 -1.33 0.94 -28.25
C HIS A 40 -0.37 0.88 -27.05
N PRO A 41 0.83 1.50 -27.11
CA PRO A 41 1.84 1.40 -26.04
C PRO A 41 1.35 1.84 -24.64
N LEU A 42 0.40 2.79 -24.58
CA LEU A 42 -0.21 3.24 -23.31
C LEU A 42 -1.11 2.19 -22.65
N SER A 43 -1.43 1.10 -23.35
CA SER A 43 -2.20 -0.03 -22.81
C SER A 43 -1.31 -1.15 -22.30
N ALA A 44 0.02 -0.96 -22.32
CA ALA A 44 0.94 -1.94 -21.79
C ALA A 44 0.71 -2.14 -20.28
N PRO A 45 0.68 -3.39 -19.77
CA PRO A 45 0.39 -3.68 -18.36
C PRO A 45 1.38 -3.01 -17.39
N GLY A 46 2.63 -2.78 -17.83
CA GLY A 46 3.65 -2.10 -17.04
C GLY A 46 3.53 -0.57 -16.98
N PHE A 47 2.70 0.06 -17.82
CA PHE A 47 2.67 1.53 -17.93
C PHE A 47 2.21 2.19 -16.62
N THR A 48 1.02 1.83 -16.13
CA THR A 48 0.44 2.37 -14.89
C THR A 48 1.32 2.14 -13.65
N PRO A 49 1.77 0.90 -13.36
CA PRO A 49 2.67 0.68 -12.22
C PRO A 49 4.01 1.40 -12.39
N GLY A 50 4.54 1.50 -13.62
CA GLY A 50 5.76 2.26 -13.90
C GLY A 50 5.61 3.75 -13.60
N LEU A 51 4.49 4.37 -13.99
CA LEU A 51 4.21 5.79 -13.71
C LEU A 51 4.11 6.06 -12.20
N LEU A 52 3.39 5.21 -11.46
CA LEU A 52 3.30 5.31 -10.00
C LEU A 52 4.66 5.10 -9.34
N GLY A 53 5.44 4.14 -9.82
CA GLY A 53 6.82 3.90 -9.38
C GLY A 53 7.71 5.12 -9.57
N LEU A 54 7.64 5.79 -10.74
CA LEU A 54 8.39 7.02 -11.01
C LEU A 54 7.96 8.17 -10.09
N ALA A 55 6.66 8.39 -9.93
CA ALA A 55 6.14 9.42 -9.02
C ALA A 55 6.60 9.19 -7.57
N LEU A 56 6.55 7.93 -7.11
CA LEU A 56 7.07 7.53 -5.81
C LEU A 56 8.57 7.79 -5.71
N GLY A 57 9.33 7.53 -6.77
CA GLY A 57 10.78 7.79 -6.83
C GLY A 57 11.10 9.27 -6.67
N VAL A 58 10.38 10.14 -7.38
CA VAL A 58 10.51 11.60 -7.25
C VAL A 58 10.20 12.05 -5.82
N ALA A 59 9.06 11.61 -5.25
CA ALA A 59 8.70 11.93 -3.88
C ALA A 59 9.77 11.45 -2.87
N SER A 60 10.31 10.25 -3.07
CA SER A 60 11.36 9.68 -2.22
C SER A 60 12.65 10.48 -2.28
N VAL A 61 13.08 10.91 -3.47
CA VAL A 61 14.25 11.78 -3.64
C VAL A 61 14.03 13.12 -2.95
N LEU A 62 12.86 13.73 -3.10
CA LEU A 62 12.53 15.00 -2.43
C LEU A 62 12.58 14.86 -0.90
N LEU A 63 12.03 13.76 -0.36
CA LEU A 63 12.11 13.44 1.08
C LEU A 63 13.57 13.30 1.54
N ILE A 64 14.40 12.54 0.81
CA ILE A 64 15.82 12.38 1.14
C ILE A 64 16.53 13.73 1.14
N VAL A 65 16.36 14.54 0.09
CA VAL A 65 16.98 15.87 -0.02
C VAL A 65 16.56 16.77 1.14
N GLN A 66 15.27 16.81 1.47
CA GLN A 66 14.76 17.59 2.59
C GLN A 66 15.35 17.12 3.93
N ALA A 67 15.46 15.81 4.11
CA ALA A 67 15.95 15.21 5.33
C ALA A 67 17.47 15.40 5.53
N VAL A 68 18.25 15.39 4.43
CA VAL A 68 19.67 15.80 4.44
C VAL A 68 19.80 17.28 4.80
N ARG A 69 18.98 18.16 4.20
CA ARG A 69 19.00 19.61 4.50
C ARG A 69 18.69 19.93 5.96
N ARG A 70 17.90 19.07 6.63
CA ARG A 70 17.58 19.17 8.08
C ARG A 70 18.66 18.57 8.99
N GLY A 71 19.81 18.15 8.44
CA GLY A 71 20.93 17.62 9.20
C GLY A 71 20.80 16.14 9.60
N GLY A 72 19.86 15.39 8.99
CA GLY A 72 19.63 13.97 9.29
C GLY A 72 20.83 13.06 9.01
N ALA A 73 21.76 13.47 8.13
CA ALA A 73 22.93 12.68 7.72
C ALA A 73 24.08 12.68 8.76
N THR A 74 24.01 13.50 9.81
CA THR A 74 25.06 13.59 10.83
C THR A 74 24.75 12.72 12.05
N GLY A 75 25.63 11.74 12.32
CA GLY A 75 25.54 10.81 13.45
C GLY A 75 24.51 9.68 13.25
N TRP A 76 24.96 8.56 12.66
CA TRP A 76 24.15 7.35 12.38
C TRP A 76 23.71 6.59 13.65
N SER A 77 24.27 6.91 14.82
CA SER A 77 24.23 6.05 16.02
C SER A 77 22.89 5.99 16.78
N GLY A 78 21.78 6.49 16.23
CA GLY A 78 20.48 6.52 16.95
C GLY A 78 19.23 6.54 16.08
N ALA A 79 19.31 6.14 14.80
CA ALA A 79 18.11 6.04 13.94
C ALA A 79 17.24 4.80 14.26
N PHE A 80 17.77 3.85 15.03
CA PHE A 80 17.13 2.57 15.35
C PHE A 80 16.89 2.44 16.86
N ASP A 81 16.20 3.41 17.47
CA ASP A 81 15.70 3.20 18.82
C ASP A 81 14.58 2.16 18.80
N ARG A 82 14.80 1.05 19.51
CA ARG A 82 13.90 -0.10 19.62
C ARG A 82 12.50 0.31 20.09
N GLU A 83 12.39 1.39 20.86
CA GLU A 83 11.14 1.95 21.35
C GLU A 83 10.26 2.55 20.23
N SER A 84 10.87 3.04 19.13
CA SER A 84 10.11 3.57 17.98
C SER A 84 9.45 2.48 17.13
N TRP A 85 9.98 1.26 17.16
CA TRP A 85 9.44 0.10 16.43
C TRP A 85 8.11 -0.39 17.00
N PHE A 86 7.92 -0.24 18.32
CA PHE A 86 6.70 -0.65 19.01
C PHE A 86 5.73 0.51 19.25
N SER A 87 5.94 1.66 18.60
CA SER A 87 4.97 2.74 18.67
C SER A 87 3.62 2.28 18.08
N PRO A 88 2.48 2.71 18.64
CA PRO A 88 1.16 2.38 18.09
C PRO A 88 1.01 2.78 16.61
N ALA A 89 1.68 3.84 16.18
CA ALA A 89 1.69 4.29 14.78
C ALA A 89 2.46 3.31 13.88
N THR A 90 3.65 2.86 14.31
CA THR A 90 4.48 1.90 13.58
C THR A 90 3.78 0.54 13.46
N LEU A 91 3.17 0.06 14.54
CA LEU A 91 2.39 -1.18 14.55
C LEU A 91 1.16 -1.09 13.63
N ARG A 92 0.48 0.05 13.58
CA ARG A 92 -0.62 0.28 12.62
C ARG A 92 -0.13 0.22 11.17
N LEU A 93 1.00 0.86 10.87
CA LEU A 93 1.60 0.83 9.53
C LEU A 93 1.97 -0.59 9.11
N PHE A 94 2.64 -1.36 9.97
CA PHE A 94 2.97 -2.76 9.70
C PHE A 94 1.73 -3.65 9.60
N GLY A 95 0.72 -3.42 10.44
CA GLY A 95 -0.56 -4.12 10.34
C GLY A 95 -1.25 -3.86 9.00
N ALA A 96 -1.23 -2.61 8.52
CA ALA A 96 -1.86 -2.24 7.26
C ALA A 96 -1.11 -2.88 6.09
N LEU A 97 0.23 -2.81 6.12
CA LEU A 97 1.09 -3.48 5.15
C LEU A 97 0.82 -4.99 5.12
N ALA A 98 0.77 -5.64 6.29
CA ALA A 98 0.49 -7.07 6.40
C ALA A 98 -0.88 -7.43 5.83
N LEU A 99 -1.93 -6.69 6.17
CA LEU A 99 -3.28 -6.90 5.63
C LEU A 99 -3.30 -6.75 4.09
N CYS A 100 -2.65 -5.72 3.56
CA CYS A 100 -2.54 -5.51 2.11
C CYS A 100 -1.81 -6.67 1.42
N LEU A 101 -0.69 -7.15 1.99
CA LEU A 101 0.07 -8.27 1.43
C LEU A 101 -0.69 -9.58 1.51
N ILE A 102 -1.36 -9.86 2.64
CA ILE A 102 -2.22 -11.03 2.82
C ILE A 102 -3.32 -11.03 1.77
N TYR A 103 -3.98 -9.89 1.54
CA TYR A 103 -5.00 -9.77 0.50
C TYR A 103 -4.42 -10.00 -0.90
N ALA A 104 -3.40 -9.24 -1.29
CA ALA A 104 -2.87 -9.24 -2.66
C ALA A 104 -2.14 -10.54 -3.04
N LEU A 105 -1.33 -11.11 -2.15
CA LEU A 105 -0.51 -12.30 -2.42
C LEU A 105 -1.13 -13.60 -1.90
N GLY A 106 -1.99 -13.50 -0.88
CA GLY A 106 -2.61 -14.63 -0.19
C GLY A 106 -4.01 -14.96 -0.72
N LEU A 107 -4.94 -14.01 -0.65
CA LEU A 107 -6.36 -14.29 -0.89
C LEU A 107 -6.71 -14.23 -2.39
N VAL A 108 -6.22 -13.22 -3.11
CA VAL A 108 -6.53 -13.04 -4.54
C VAL A 108 -6.02 -14.25 -5.32
N GLY A 109 -6.91 -14.90 -6.08
CA GLY A 109 -6.61 -16.11 -6.86
C GLY A 109 -6.78 -17.44 -6.11
N ARG A 110 -6.99 -17.43 -4.78
CA ARG A 110 -7.25 -18.64 -3.98
C ARG A 110 -8.71 -18.82 -3.57
N MET A 111 -9.50 -17.75 -3.65
CA MET A 111 -10.93 -17.73 -3.35
C MET A 111 -11.63 -16.73 -4.27
N PRO A 112 -12.97 -16.79 -4.39
CA PRO A 112 -13.72 -15.84 -5.22
C PRO A 112 -13.40 -14.39 -4.83
N TYR A 113 -13.18 -13.53 -5.83
CA TYR A 113 -12.75 -12.14 -5.60
C TYR A 113 -13.65 -11.35 -4.66
N TRP A 114 -14.98 -11.55 -4.72
CA TRP A 114 -15.93 -10.89 -3.84
C TRP A 114 -15.67 -11.23 -2.36
N LEU A 115 -15.33 -12.49 -2.07
CA LEU A 115 -15.06 -12.98 -0.72
C LEU A 115 -13.70 -12.48 -0.23
N ALA A 116 -12.68 -12.49 -1.09
CA ALA A 116 -11.37 -11.93 -0.77
C ALA A 116 -11.48 -10.45 -0.37
N THR A 117 -12.23 -9.68 -1.15
CA THR A 117 -12.45 -8.24 -0.94
C THR A 117 -13.30 -7.98 0.29
N PHE A 118 -14.36 -8.77 0.50
CA PHE A 118 -15.16 -8.75 1.73
C PHE A 118 -14.30 -8.93 2.98
N LEU A 119 -13.48 -9.99 3.02
CA LEU A 119 -12.64 -10.31 4.17
C LEU A 119 -11.60 -9.22 4.43
N PHE A 120 -10.97 -8.70 3.37
CA PHE A 120 -9.99 -7.62 3.47
C PHE A 120 -10.62 -6.33 4.02
N VAL A 121 -11.69 -5.83 3.40
CA VAL A 121 -12.33 -4.58 3.81
C VAL A 121 -12.88 -4.68 5.24
N THR A 122 -13.57 -5.79 5.56
CA THR A 122 -14.11 -6.01 6.90
C THR A 122 -13.00 -6.04 7.95
N SER A 123 -11.91 -6.74 7.66
CA SER A 123 -10.75 -6.84 8.57
C SER A 123 -10.03 -5.50 8.71
N PHE A 124 -9.88 -4.75 7.62
CA PHE A 124 -9.26 -3.42 7.64
C PHE A 124 -10.04 -2.44 8.53
N ILE A 125 -11.36 -2.36 8.34
CA ILE A 125 -12.25 -1.51 9.16
C ILE A 125 -12.19 -1.97 10.62
N ALA A 126 -12.30 -3.27 10.88
CA ALA A 126 -12.31 -3.81 12.24
C ALA A 126 -11.00 -3.56 13.00
N VAL A 127 -9.85 -3.53 12.31
CA VAL A 127 -8.53 -3.33 12.90
C VAL A 127 -8.17 -1.85 13.06
N PHE A 128 -8.45 -1.01 12.06
CA PHE A 128 -7.98 0.38 12.03
C PHE A 128 -9.01 1.41 12.50
N GLU A 129 -10.31 1.13 12.34
CA GLU A 129 -11.38 2.07 12.67
C GLU A 129 -11.84 1.91 14.13
N TRP A 130 -10.88 1.93 15.05
CA TRP A 130 -11.15 1.85 16.48
C TRP A 130 -11.38 3.25 17.07
N ASN A 131 -12.65 3.59 17.31
CA ASN A 131 -13.05 4.83 17.98
C ASN A 131 -13.47 4.55 19.44
N GLU A 132 -13.13 5.41 20.40
CA GLU A 132 -13.25 5.11 21.83
C GLU A 132 -14.69 5.18 22.41
N GLY A 133 -15.72 5.54 21.62
CA GLY A 133 -17.06 5.85 22.16
C GLY A 133 -18.27 5.00 21.72
N GLY A 134 -18.13 3.92 20.93
CA GLY A 134 -19.28 3.22 20.31
C GLY A 134 -19.34 1.71 20.56
N SER A 135 -20.54 1.13 20.45
CA SER A 135 -20.76 -0.32 20.61
C SER A 135 -19.97 -1.12 19.56
N ARG A 136 -19.12 -2.03 20.03
CA ARG A 136 -18.27 -2.90 19.20
C ARG A 136 -19.08 -3.72 18.19
N TRP A 137 -20.26 -4.18 18.58
CA TRP A 137 -21.14 -5.01 17.75
C TRP A 137 -21.73 -4.23 16.57
N VAL A 138 -22.15 -2.99 16.81
CA VAL A 138 -22.70 -2.12 15.76
C VAL A 138 -21.64 -1.83 14.71
N ARG A 139 -20.38 -1.63 15.12
CA ARG A 139 -19.28 -1.40 14.18
C ARG A 139 -18.90 -2.64 13.39
N LEU A 140 -18.87 -3.81 14.04
CA LEU A 140 -18.64 -5.06 13.30
C LEU A 140 -19.75 -5.30 12.28
N ALA A 141 -21.01 -5.04 12.63
CA ALA A 141 -22.12 -5.11 11.68
C ALA A 141 -21.95 -4.13 10.51
N TRP A 142 -21.53 -2.89 10.78
CA TRP A 142 -21.21 -1.90 9.73
C TRP A 142 -20.02 -2.33 8.86
N ALA A 143 -18.94 -2.84 9.46
CA ALA A 143 -17.77 -3.32 8.75
C ALA A 143 -18.13 -4.48 7.82
N ILE A 144 -18.92 -5.44 8.31
CA ILE A 144 -19.44 -6.57 7.52
C ILE A 144 -20.33 -6.04 6.39
N GLY A 145 -21.24 -5.10 6.68
CA GLY A 145 -22.13 -4.51 5.68
C GLY A 145 -21.37 -3.78 4.58
N ILE A 146 -20.40 -2.95 4.95
CA ILE A 146 -19.52 -2.22 4.01
C ILE A 146 -18.67 -3.20 3.22
N GLY A 147 -18.04 -4.17 3.89
CA GLY A 147 -17.22 -5.18 3.23
C GLY A 147 -18.02 -6.00 2.22
N LEU A 148 -19.25 -6.39 2.57
CA LEU A 148 -20.11 -7.19 1.70
C LEU A 148 -20.59 -6.34 0.52
N GLY A 149 -21.02 -5.10 0.80
CA GLY A 149 -21.43 -4.14 -0.21
C GLY A 149 -20.32 -3.87 -1.22
N ILE A 150 -19.09 -3.58 -0.76
CA ILE A 150 -17.93 -3.34 -1.63
C ILE A 150 -17.54 -4.59 -2.39
N GLY A 151 -17.45 -5.75 -1.72
CA GLY A 151 -17.08 -7.01 -2.35
C GLY A 151 -18.02 -7.37 -3.50
N LEU A 152 -19.34 -7.28 -3.28
CA LEU A 152 -20.34 -7.56 -4.30
C LEU A 152 -20.37 -6.48 -5.39
N PHE A 153 -20.35 -5.19 -5.00
CA PHE A 153 -20.42 -4.08 -5.96
C PHE A 153 -19.24 -4.08 -6.92
N VAL A 154 -18.01 -4.18 -6.40
CA VAL A 154 -16.81 -4.21 -7.25
C VAL A 154 -16.83 -5.45 -8.13
N SER A 155 -17.18 -6.63 -7.58
CA SER A 155 -17.33 -7.83 -8.40
C SER A 155 -18.32 -7.65 -9.54
N TYR A 156 -19.51 -7.11 -9.25
CA TYR A 156 -20.55 -6.87 -10.25
C TYR A 156 -20.09 -5.89 -11.33
N VAL A 157 -19.52 -4.76 -10.93
CA VAL A 157 -19.04 -3.74 -11.87
C VAL A 157 -17.96 -4.33 -12.79
N PHE A 158 -17.02 -5.10 -12.26
CA PHE A 158 -15.97 -5.69 -13.08
C PHE A 158 -16.46 -6.84 -13.95
N SER A 159 -17.31 -7.74 -13.44
CA SER A 159 -17.79 -8.90 -14.20
C SER A 159 -18.85 -8.52 -15.25
N GLU A 160 -19.79 -7.62 -14.90
CA GLU A 160 -20.95 -7.32 -15.74
C GLU A 160 -20.77 -6.03 -16.55
N LEU A 161 -20.17 -4.97 -15.99
CA LEU A 161 -19.99 -3.71 -16.73
C LEU A 161 -18.69 -3.70 -17.53
N PHE A 162 -17.59 -4.16 -16.94
CA PHE A 162 -16.29 -4.20 -17.61
C PHE A 162 -15.98 -5.54 -18.29
N LEU A 163 -16.82 -6.57 -18.10
CA LEU A 163 -16.64 -7.91 -18.66
C LEU A 163 -15.26 -8.53 -18.37
N VAL A 164 -14.68 -8.16 -17.23
CA VAL A 164 -13.40 -8.69 -16.73
C VAL A 164 -13.68 -9.91 -15.88
N ARG A 165 -13.08 -11.04 -16.26
CA ARG A 165 -13.15 -12.27 -15.45
C ARG A 165 -12.29 -12.10 -14.20
N LEU A 166 -12.95 -11.94 -13.07
CA LEU A 166 -12.31 -11.98 -11.76
C LEU A 166 -12.11 -13.44 -11.32
N PRO A 167 -11.01 -13.76 -10.62
CA PRO A 167 -10.77 -15.09 -10.06
C PRO A 167 -11.75 -15.44 -8.92
#